data_AF-A0A8B8NC29-F1
#
_entry.id   AF-A0A8B8NC29-F1
#
_cell.length_a   1.000
_cell.length_b   1.000
_cell.length_c   1.000
_cell.angle_alpha   90.00
_cell.angle_beta   90.00
_cell.angle_gamma   90.00
#
_symmetry.space_group_name_H-M   'P 1'
#
loop_
_entity.id
_entity.type
_entity.pdbx_description
1 polymer ?
#
loop_
_entity_poly.entity_id
_entity_poly.type
_entity_poly.pdbx_seq_one_letter_code
_entity_poly.pdbx_strand_id
1 'polypeptide(L)'
;MLNKSLNHKCDSNLLLSSGHAPKIWIVGDDIMEEDHSKAPKGTLFIPFSQFPPEKLRGDCFYHHTPAMITPPSLENVHSCENWLPRRVMSAWRVARILHATEGWEEHERGHTITDVDKAWQASLRHGFQPLGFPAHVS
;
A
#
# COMPACT_ATOMS: atom_id res chain seq x y z
N MET A 1 11.64 4.51 -19.56
CA MET A 1 10.79 5.24 -20.54
C MET A 1 9.44 4.55 -20.62
N LEU A 2 8.42 5.04 -19.89
CA LEU A 2 7.02 4.62 -20.13
C LEU A 2 6.36 5.65 -21.06
N ASN A 3 6.64 5.52 -22.37
CA ASN A 3 5.77 6.08 -23.40
C ASN A 3 4.69 5.04 -23.70
N LYS A 4 3.66 5.01 -22.86
CA LYS A 4 2.37 4.43 -23.25
C LYS A 4 1.33 5.53 -23.08
N SER A 5 0.96 6.09 -24.23
CA SER A 5 -0.10 7.07 -24.45
C SER A 5 -1.27 6.87 -23.46
N LEU A 6 -1.37 7.77 -22.48
CA LEU A 6 -2.58 7.93 -21.69
C LEU A 6 -3.69 8.36 -22.65
N ASN A 7 -4.71 7.52 -22.83
CA ASN A 7 -5.86 7.85 -23.63
C ASN A 7 -6.53 9.12 -23.10
N HIS A 8 -6.80 10.04 -24.03
CA HIS A 8 -7.16 11.46 -23.92
C HIS A 8 -8.50 11.76 -23.19
N LYS A 9 -8.72 11.23 -21.99
CA LYS A 9 -9.93 11.48 -21.20
C LYS A 9 -9.72 11.66 -19.69
N CYS A 10 -8.47 11.70 -19.21
CA CYS A 10 -8.14 11.86 -17.79
C CYS A 10 -7.27 13.09 -17.48
N ASP A 11 -7.00 13.95 -18.46
CA ASP A 11 -6.04 15.06 -18.29
C ASP A 11 -6.63 16.27 -17.58
N SER A 12 -7.96 16.40 -17.47
CA SER A 12 -8.60 17.63 -16.95
C SER A 12 -8.61 17.74 -15.42
N ASN A 13 -8.24 16.69 -14.68
CA ASN A 13 -8.28 16.68 -13.21
C ASN A 13 -6.90 16.59 -12.55
N LEU A 14 -5.82 16.55 -13.34
CA LEU A 14 -4.45 16.42 -12.83
C LEU A 14 -3.79 17.79 -12.75
N LEU A 15 -3.91 18.42 -11.59
CA LEU A 15 -3.23 19.68 -11.29
C LEU A 15 -1.78 19.36 -10.91
N LEU A 16 -0.85 19.58 -11.84
CA LEU A 16 0.58 19.41 -11.59
C LEU A 16 1.04 20.49 -10.60
N SER A 17 1.23 20.12 -9.34
CA SER A 17 1.72 21.04 -8.30
C SER A 17 3.13 21.52 -8.65
N SER A 18 3.24 22.77 -9.08
CA SER A 18 4.51 23.42 -9.37
C SER A 18 5.15 23.93 -8.07
N GLY A 19 6.05 23.14 -7.50
CA GLY A 19 6.99 23.64 -6.48
C GLY A 19 7.40 22.67 -5.38
N HIS A 20 6.72 21.54 -5.21
CA HIS A 20 7.14 20.52 -4.25
C HIS A 20 7.25 19.18 -4.96
N ALA A 21 8.47 18.67 -5.10
CA ALA A 21 8.65 17.30 -5.53
C ALA A 21 7.91 16.40 -4.52
N PRO A 22 7.03 15.48 -4.99
CA PRO A 22 6.22 14.67 -4.10
C PRO A 22 7.13 13.86 -3.19
N LYS A 23 6.93 14.02 -1.88
CA LYS A 23 7.66 13.25 -0.86
C LYS A 23 7.10 11.84 -0.69
N ILE A 24 6.00 11.49 -1.37
CA ILE A 24 5.39 10.17 -1.32
C ILE A 24 5.34 9.61 -2.74
N TRP A 25 5.88 8.41 -2.91
CA TRP A 25 5.96 7.70 -4.18
C TRP A 25 5.26 6.36 -4.05
N ILE A 26 4.27 6.10 -4.91
CA ILE A 26 3.60 4.80 -5.01
C ILE A 26 4.34 3.99 -6.08
N VAL A 27 4.86 2.82 -5.70
CA VAL A 27 5.80 2.07 -6.55
C VAL A 27 5.40 0.61 -6.75
N GLY A 28 5.68 0.09 -7.94
CA GLY A 28 5.50 -1.32 -8.29
C GLY A 28 6.83 -2.05 -8.37
N ASP A 29 6.80 -3.28 -8.88
CA ASP A 29 7.99 -4.12 -9.10
C ASP A 29 8.87 -3.62 -10.26
N ASP A 30 8.40 -2.64 -11.02
CA ASP A 30 9.07 -2.06 -12.18
C ASP A 30 9.95 -0.85 -11.85
N ILE A 31 10.07 -0.48 -10.56
CA ILE A 31 10.96 0.61 -10.15
C ILE A 31 12.44 0.22 -10.29
N MET A 32 13.19 1.03 -11.02
CA MET A 32 14.62 0.81 -11.27
C MET A 32 15.49 1.75 -10.43
N GLU A 33 16.78 1.44 -10.30
CA GLU A 33 17.74 2.28 -9.56
C GLU A 33 17.75 3.73 -10.06
N GLU A 34 17.60 3.94 -11.37
CA GLU A 34 17.57 5.29 -11.94
C GLU A 34 16.34 6.09 -11.46
N ASP A 35 15.23 5.42 -11.17
CA ASP A 35 14.03 6.08 -10.65
C ASP A 35 14.18 6.42 -9.15
N HIS A 36 14.83 5.56 -8.37
CA HIS A 36 15.22 5.87 -7.00
C HIS A 36 16.16 7.09 -6.90
N SER A 37 17.03 7.28 -7.90
CA SER A 37 17.95 8.43 -7.94
C SER A 37 17.24 9.77 -8.16
N LYS A 38 16.09 9.77 -8.83
CA LYS A 38 15.28 10.98 -9.10
C LYS A 38 14.44 11.41 -7.92
N ALA A 39 14.21 10.53 -6.95
CA ALA A 39 13.43 10.84 -5.76
C ALA A 39 14.16 11.87 -4.88
N PRO A 40 13.46 12.89 -4.36
CA PRO A 40 14.03 13.82 -3.38
C PRO A 40 14.52 13.11 -2.11
N LYS A 41 15.43 13.77 -1.37
CA LYS A 41 15.80 13.29 -0.01
C LYS A 41 14.59 13.32 0.91
N GLY A 42 14.45 12.30 1.76
CA GLY A 42 13.30 12.13 2.64
C GLY A 42 12.03 11.66 1.93
N THR A 43 12.14 11.13 0.72
CA THR A 43 11.01 10.49 0.02
C THR A 43 10.58 9.23 0.75
N LEU A 44 9.27 9.04 0.87
CA LEU A 44 8.60 7.84 1.34
C LEU A 44 8.11 7.02 0.13
N PHE A 45 8.65 5.82 -0.03
CA PHE A 45 8.19 4.84 -1.00
C PHE A 45 7.12 3.94 -0.36
N ILE A 46 5.95 3.84 -1.00
CA ILE A 46 4.85 2.97 -0.62
C ILE A 46 4.61 1.97 -1.76
N PRO A 47 4.94 0.69 -1.59
CA PRO A 47 4.73 -0.28 -2.65
C PRO A 47 3.28 -0.73 -2.72
N PHE A 48 2.76 -0.93 -3.92
CA PHE A 48 1.48 -1.65 -4.13
C PHE A 48 1.69 -3.11 -4.53
N SER A 49 2.92 -3.49 -4.88
CA SER A 49 3.31 -4.86 -5.17
C SER A 49 3.40 -5.73 -3.91
N GLN A 50 3.42 -7.06 -4.12
CA GLN A 50 3.49 -8.04 -3.05
C GLN A 50 4.77 -7.97 -2.24
N PHE A 51 5.89 -7.83 -2.93
CA PHE A 51 7.19 -7.81 -2.29
C PHE A 51 7.61 -6.35 -2.03
N PRO A 52 8.26 -6.09 -0.89
CA PRO A 52 8.79 -4.76 -0.64
C PRO A 52 9.90 -4.45 -1.65
N PRO A 53 10.00 -3.19 -2.11
CA PRO A 53 11.03 -2.76 -3.02
C PRO A 53 12.38 -2.76 -2.32
N GLU A 54 13.44 -2.90 -3.09
CA GLU A 54 14.81 -2.90 -2.57
C GLU A 54 15.16 -1.52 -1.97
N LYS A 55 15.80 -1.55 -0.81
CA LYS A 55 16.21 -0.34 -0.08
C LYS A 55 17.55 0.17 -0.62
N LEU A 56 17.50 0.87 -1.75
CA LEU A 56 18.70 1.37 -2.45
C LEU A 56 19.27 2.66 -1.86
N ARG A 57 18.48 3.43 -1.09
CA ARG A 57 18.88 4.74 -0.57
C ARG A 57 18.65 4.88 0.93
N GLY A 58 19.70 5.19 1.68
CA GLY A 58 19.62 5.40 3.13
C GLY A 58 18.97 6.74 3.55
N ASP A 59 18.84 7.69 2.63
CA ASP A 59 18.21 9.00 2.87
C ASP A 59 16.73 9.05 2.46
N CYS A 60 16.13 7.89 2.20
CA CYS A 60 14.72 7.70 1.86
C CYS A 60 14.07 6.67 2.80
N PHE A 61 12.75 6.73 2.91
CA PHE A 61 11.95 5.81 3.72
C PHE A 61 11.23 4.81 2.82
N TYR A 62 11.16 3.57 3.28
CA TYR A 62 10.53 2.48 2.55
C TYR A 62 9.47 1.86 3.43
N HIS A 63 8.22 1.99 3.00
CA HIS A 63 7.10 1.31 3.62
C HIS A 63 7.02 -0.14 3.15
N HIS A 64 6.40 -0.98 3.96
CA HIS A 64 5.86 -2.25 3.52
C HIS A 64 4.63 -2.01 2.62
N THR A 65 4.26 -3.01 1.83
CA THR A 65 2.94 -3.06 1.17
C THR A 65 1.84 -2.76 2.17
N PRO A 66 0.78 -2.00 1.81
CA PRO A 66 -0.32 -1.70 2.71
C PRO A 66 -0.75 -2.92 3.51
N ALA A 67 -0.67 -2.80 4.83
CA ALA A 67 -0.82 -3.90 5.76
C ALA A 67 -1.44 -3.41 7.06
N MET A 68 -2.00 -4.36 7.82
CA MET A 68 -2.67 -4.11 9.09
C MET A 68 -2.14 -5.06 10.16
N ILE A 69 -2.06 -4.57 11.38
CA ILE A 69 -1.84 -5.35 12.58
C ILE A 69 -3.08 -6.20 12.83
N THR A 70 -2.89 -7.50 13.06
CA THR A 70 -3.98 -8.45 13.29
C THR A 70 -4.49 -8.40 14.73
N PRO A 71 -5.80 -8.60 14.96
CA PRO A 71 -6.37 -8.63 16.30
C PRO A 71 -5.78 -9.80 17.13
N PRO A 72 -5.77 -9.70 18.48
CA PRO A 72 -5.29 -10.79 19.35
C PRO A 72 -6.08 -12.08 19.22
N SER A 73 -7.35 -12.01 18.80
CA SER A 73 -8.22 -13.16 18.55
C SER A 73 -7.77 -14.02 17.37
N LEU A 74 -6.97 -13.47 16.45
CA LEU A 74 -6.45 -14.21 15.31
C LEU A 74 -5.13 -14.88 15.69
N GLU A 75 -5.24 -16.13 16.12
CA GLU A 75 -4.11 -16.97 16.54
C GLU A 75 -3.36 -17.58 15.34
N ASN A 76 -2.15 -18.09 15.59
CA ASN A 76 -1.30 -18.74 14.59
C ASN A 76 -0.97 -17.89 13.36
N VAL A 77 -1.14 -16.55 13.45
CA VAL A 77 -0.65 -15.59 12.47
C VAL A 77 0.84 -15.40 12.64
N HIS A 78 1.58 -16.35 12.08
CA HIS A 78 3.02 -16.26 11.91
C HIS A 78 3.34 -15.50 10.61
N SER A 79 4.43 -15.87 9.95
CA SER A 79 4.97 -15.19 8.78
C SER A 79 4.31 -15.63 7.46
N CYS A 80 2.97 -15.62 7.36
CA CYS A 80 2.29 -15.90 6.09
C CYS A 80 2.75 -14.93 4.96
N GLU A 81 3.33 -13.80 5.34
CA GLU A 81 4.14 -12.89 4.54
C GLU A 81 5.47 -12.70 5.28
N ASN A 82 6.52 -13.41 4.87
CA ASN A 82 7.82 -13.42 5.57
C ASN A 82 8.55 -12.06 5.51
N TRP A 83 8.11 -11.15 4.65
CA TRP A 83 8.59 -9.77 4.58
C TRP A 83 7.82 -8.80 5.49
N LEU A 84 6.74 -9.24 6.15
CA LEU A 84 6.00 -8.44 7.12
C LEU A 84 6.39 -8.82 8.56
N PRO A 85 6.31 -7.88 9.51
CA PRO A 85 6.47 -8.19 10.93
C PRO A 85 5.46 -9.23 11.42
N ARG A 86 5.76 -9.88 12.55
CA ARG A 86 4.80 -10.81 13.18
C ARG A 86 3.50 -10.09 13.53
N ARG A 87 2.37 -10.81 13.37
CA ARG A 87 1.02 -10.27 13.60
C ARG A 87 0.68 -9.07 12.72
N VAL A 88 1.29 -9.00 11.55
CA VAL A 88 0.96 -8.05 10.49
C VAL A 88 0.58 -8.83 9.24
N MET A 89 -0.47 -8.40 8.56
CA MET A 89 -1.01 -9.03 7.37
C MET A 89 -1.29 -7.98 6.31
N SER A 90 -1.02 -8.28 5.04
CA SER A 90 -1.36 -7.39 3.93
C SER A 90 -2.85 -7.03 3.90
N ALA A 91 -3.13 -5.80 3.48
CA ALA A 91 -4.48 -5.27 3.41
C ALA A 91 -5.38 -6.09 2.49
N TRP A 92 -4.85 -6.65 1.39
CA TRP A 92 -5.65 -7.52 0.51
C TRP A 92 -6.04 -8.84 1.18
N ARG A 93 -5.22 -9.38 2.09
CA ARG A 93 -5.57 -10.62 2.81
C ARG A 93 -6.60 -10.31 3.88
N VAL A 94 -6.44 -9.19 4.57
CA VAL A 94 -7.46 -8.69 5.50
C VAL A 94 -8.78 -8.46 4.78
N ALA A 95 -8.77 -7.82 3.60
CA ALA A 95 -9.98 -7.63 2.80
C ALA A 95 -10.67 -8.96 2.45
N ARG A 96 -9.90 -9.99 2.07
CA ARG A 96 -10.45 -11.33 1.83
C ARG A 96 -11.06 -11.97 3.08
N ILE A 97 -10.44 -11.81 4.25
CA ILE A 97 -11.00 -12.29 5.51
C ILE A 97 -12.31 -11.55 5.79
N LEU A 98 -12.31 -10.22 5.70
CA LEU A 98 -13.48 -9.37 5.96
C LEU A 98 -14.65 -9.74 5.05
N HIS A 99 -14.37 -9.92 3.77
CA HIS A 99 -15.33 -10.33 2.77
C HIS A 99 -16.05 -11.63 3.17
N ALA A 100 -15.31 -12.64 3.61
CA ALA A 100 -15.88 -13.89 4.11
C ALA A 100 -16.61 -13.74 5.45
N THR A 101 -16.05 -12.96 6.40
CA THR A 101 -16.65 -12.81 7.74
C THR A 101 -17.92 -11.97 7.75
N GLU A 102 -18.03 -11.00 6.84
CA GLU A 102 -19.20 -10.14 6.71
C GLU A 102 -20.25 -10.71 5.73
N GLY A 103 -19.95 -11.85 5.08
CA GLY A 103 -20.86 -12.50 4.13
C GLY A 103 -21.17 -11.63 2.90
N TRP A 104 -20.17 -10.93 2.38
CA TRP A 104 -20.37 -10.10 1.19
C TRP A 104 -20.43 -11.00 -0.05
N GLU A 105 -21.55 -10.94 -0.77
CA GLU A 105 -21.72 -11.69 -2.04
C GLU A 105 -21.17 -10.90 -3.25
N GLU A 106 -20.74 -9.66 -3.03
CA GLU A 106 -20.19 -8.76 -4.04
C GLU A 106 -18.82 -9.28 -4.50
N HIS A 107 -18.66 -9.56 -5.79
CA HIS A 107 -17.35 -9.99 -6.31
C HIS A 107 -16.62 -8.75 -6.88
N GLU A 108 -15.45 -8.41 -6.33
CA GLU A 108 -14.60 -7.36 -6.88
C GLU A 108 -13.99 -7.84 -8.20
N ARG A 109 -14.63 -7.48 -9.32
CA ARG A 109 -14.17 -7.82 -10.67
C ARG A 109 -13.88 -6.56 -11.46
N GLY A 110 -12.64 -6.42 -11.93
CA GLY A 110 -12.24 -5.32 -12.80
C GLY A 110 -12.22 -3.97 -12.05
N HIS A 111 -13.03 -3.02 -12.50
CA HIS A 111 -13.08 -1.66 -11.94
C HIS A 111 -14.18 -1.50 -10.86
N THR A 112 -14.92 -2.56 -10.55
CA THR A 112 -15.92 -2.55 -9.49
C THR A 112 -15.20 -2.75 -8.16
N ILE A 113 -14.99 -1.65 -7.44
CA ILE A 113 -14.33 -1.63 -6.14
C ILE A 113 -15.42 -1.68 -5.07
N THR A 114 -15.29 -2.57 -4.08
CA THR A 114 -16.17 -2.54 -2.88
C THR A 114 -16.00 -1.20 -2.22
N ASP A 115 -17.08 -0.66 -1.63
CA ASP A 115 -17.01 0.57 -0.84
C ASP A 115 -15.82 0.52 0.15
N VAL A 116 -14.81 1.36 -0.10
CA VAL A 116 -13.56 1.37 0.65
C VAL A 116 -13.81 1.79 2.10
N ASP A 117 -14.79 2.67 2.33
CA ASP A 117 -15.17 3.10 3.67
C ASP A 117 -15.86 1.97 4.41
N LYS A 118 -16.74 1.21 3.73
CA LYS A 118 -17.35 -0.03 4.29
C LYS A 118 -16.27 -1.03 4.70
N ALA A 119 -15.29 -1.28 3.84
CA ALA A 119 -14.18 -2.20 4.12
C ALA A 119 -13.28 -1.70 5.27
N TRP A 120 -12.97 -0.42 5.27
CA TRP A 120 -12.18 0.23 6.33
C TRP A 120 -12.88 0.14 7.68
N GLN A 121 -14.15 0.52 7.78
CA GLN A 121 -14.90 0.44 9.03
C GLN A 121 -15.06 -1.00 9.52
N ALA A 122 -15.33 -1.95 8.62
CA ALA A 122 -15.37 -3.36 8.97
C ALA A 122 -14.03 -3.83 9.56
N SER A 123 -12.91 -3.47 8.92
CA SER A 123 -11.57 -3.83 9.40
C SER A 123 -11.32 -3.39 10.85
N LEU A 124 -11.69 -2.15 11.18
CA LEU A 124 -11.53 -1.60 12.53
C LEU A 124 -12.45 -2.29 13.54
N ARG A 125 -13.71 -2.60 13.17
CA ARG A 125 -14.65 -3.34 14.03
C ARG A 125 -14.15 -4.75 14.38
N HIS A 126 -13.51 -5.42 13.43
CA HIS A 126 -12.89 -6.74 13.65
C HIS A 126 -11.53 -6.66 14.37
N GLY A 127 -11.09 -5.46 14.76
CA GLY A 127 -9.88 -5.24 15.57
C GLY A 127 -8.58 -5.22 14.76
N PHE A 128 -8.64 -5.14 13.44
CA PHE A 128 -7.46 -4.83 12.64
C PHE A 128 -7.08 -3.37 12.82
N GLN A 129 -5.78 -3.07 12.79
CA GLN A 129 -5.27 -1.71 12.93
C GLN A 129 -4.30 -1.39 11.80
N PRO A 130 -4.34 -0.18 11.21
CA PRO A 130 -3.39 0.18 10.16
C PRO A 130 -1.96 0.10 10.66
N LEU A 131 -1.06 -0.48 9.85
CA LEU A 131 0.36 -0.43 10.14
C LEU A 131 0.84 1.01 9.97
N GLY A 132 1.30 1.62 11.07
CA GLY A 132 1.81 2.99 11.05
C GLY A 132 3.08 3.13 10.21
N PHE A 133 3.35 4.37 9.77
CA PHE A 133 4.59 4.71 9.10
C PHE A 133 5.80 4.45 10.01
N PRO A 134 6.94 4.00 9.46
CA PRO A 134 8.17 3.93 10.24
C PRO A 134 8.48 5.31 10.83
N ALA A 135 8.56 5.38 12.16
CA ALA A 135 8.85 6.62 12.88
C ALA A 135 10.26 7.11 12.53
N HIS A 136 10.42 8.43 12.38
CA HIS A 136 11.72 9.08 12.29
C HIS A 136 12.59 8.65 13.47
N VAL A 137 13.68 7.93 13.22
CA VAL A 137 14.81 7.92 14.17
C VAL A 137 15.53 9.24 13.91
N SER A 138 15.35 10.17 14.84
CA SER A 138 16.03 11.48 14.85
C SER A 138 17.48 11.30 15.28
#